data_AF-A0A382KZ46-F1
#
_entry.id   AF-A0A382KZ46-F1
#
_cell.length_a   1.000
_cell.length_b   1.000
_cell.length_c   1.000
_cell.angle_alpha   90.00
_cell.angle_beta   90.00
_cell.angle_gamma   90.00
#
_symmetry.space_group_name_H-M   'P 1'
#
loop_
_entity.id
_entity.type
_entity.pdbx_description
1 polymer ?
#
loop_
_entity_poly.entity_id
_entity_poly.type
_entity_poly.pdbx_seq_one_letter_code
_entity_poly.pdbx_strand_id
1 'polypeptide(L)' 'MNDFLQSVIDRDPAAKSKLSVILTYPGVKAVLFHKIA' A
#
# COMPACT_ATOMS: atom_id res chain seq x y z
N MET A 1 6.40 -6.75 -2.61
CA MET A 1 5.14 -5.98 -2.53
C MET A 1 4.41 -6.29 -1.22
N ASN A 2 4.36 -7.56 -0.82
CA ASN A 2 3.80 -7.95 0.47
C ASN A 2 4.51 -7.31 1.68
N ASP A 3 5.84 -7.23 1.68
CA ASP A 3 6.57 -6.56 2.79
C ASP A 3 6.39 -5.05 2.81
N PHE A 4 6.26 -4.42 1.63
CA PHE A 4 5.95 -2.99 1.53
C PHE A 4 4.55 -2.68 2.06
N LEU A 5 3.55 -3.48 1.65
CA LEU A 5 2.20 -3.34 2.15
C LEU A 5 2.12 -3.63 3.65
N GLN A 6 2.85 -4.63 4.16
CA GLN A 6 2.89 -4.88 5.61
C GLN A 6 3.58 -3.76 6.37
N SER A 7 4.70 -3.24 5.87
CA SER A 7 5.37 -2.09 6.48
C SER A 7 4.46 -0.85 6.55
N VAL A 8 3.59 -0.64 5.56
CA VAL A 8 2.61 0.46 5.57
C VAL A 8 1.51 0.21 6.60
N ILE A 9 1.04 -1.04 6.73
CA ILE A 9 0.03 -1.45 7.71
C ILE A 9 0.57 -1.37 9.14
N ASP A 10 1.81 -1.79 9.37
CA ASP A 10 2.45 -1.75 10.69
C ASP A 10 2.79 -0.33 11.15
N ARG A 11 3.03 0.59 10.19
CA ARG A 11 3.32 2.00 10.47
C ARG A 11 2.07 2.84 10.67
N ASP A 12 0.99 2.49 9.98
CA ASP A 12 -0.25 3.25 10.01
C ASP A 12 -1.40 2.38 10.55
N PRO A 13 -1.84 2.58 11.80
CA PRO A 13 -2.94 1.82 12.37
C PRO A 13 -4.29 2.04 11.64
N ALA A 14 -4.41 3.07 10.78
CA ALA A 14 -5.58 3.27 9.92
C ALA A 14 -5.56 2.37 8.67
N ALA A 15 -4.37 1.90 8.26
CA ALA A 15 -4.20 0.93 7.18
C ALA A 15 -4.57 -0.48 7.65
N LYS A 16 -5.85 -0.71 7.98
CA LYS A 16 -6.31 -1.98 8.56
C LYS A 16 -6.27 -3.16 7.60
N SER A 17 -6.29 -2.91 6.30
CA SER A 17 -6.35 -3.97 5.29
C SER A 17 -5.64 -3.57 4.01
N LYS A 18 -4.90 -4.54 3.43
CA LYS A 18 -4.15 -4.38 2.17
C LYS A 18 -5.04 -3.86 1.05
N LEU A 19 -6.30 -4.32 1.00
CA LEU A 19 -7.30 -3.85 0.04
C LEU A 19 -7.61 -2.36 0.20
N SER A 20 -7.88 -1.90 1.43
CA SER A 20 -8.13 -0.48 1.70
C SER A 20 -6.93 0.36 1.28
N VAL A 21 -5.72 -0.07 1.63
CA VAL A 21 -4.48 0.63 1.28
C VAL A 21 -4.28 0.73 -0.24
N ILE A 22 -4.50 -0.34 -0.99
CA ILE A 22 -4.35 -0.32 -2.46
C ILE A 22 -5.39 0.61 -3.13
N LEU A 23 -6.61 0.67 -2.60
CA LEU A 23 -7.70 1.47 -3.17
C LEU A 23 -7.64 2.95 -2.76
N THR A 24 -7.28 3.22 -1.50
CA THR A 24 -7.38 4.54 -0.87
C THR A 24 -6.04 5.27 -0.76
N TYR A 25 -4.89 4.58 -0.80
CA TYR A 25 -3.59 5.25 -0.67
C TYR A 25 -3.01 5.56 -2.06
N PRO A 26 -2.96 6.85 -2.46
CA PRO A 26 -2.43 7.24 -3.75
C PRO A 26 -0.93 6.90 -3.90
N GLY A 27 -0.16 6.93 -2.80
CA GLY A 27 1.25 6.53 -2.81
C GLY A 27 1.46 5.06 -3.15
N VAL A 28 0.56 4.17 -2.71
CA VAL A 28 0.64 2.75 -3.06
C VAL A 28 0.28 2.53 -4.53
N LYS A 29 -0.65 3.31 -5.10
CA LYS A 29 -0.90 3.31 -6.54
C LYS A 29 0.31 3.77 -7.34
N ALA A 30 1.00 4.83 -6.92
CA ALA A 30 2.21 5.29 -7.60
C ALA A 30 3.30 4.21 -7.64
N VAL A 31 3.52 3.50 -6.52
CA VAL A 31 4.45 2.36 -6.48
C VAL A 31 3.96 1.20 -7.36
N LEU A 32 2.65 0.94 -7.40
CA LEU A 32 2.07 -0.09 -8.27
C LEU A 32 2.32 0.21 -9.75
N PHE A 33 2.03 1.43 -10.21
CA PHE A 33 2.29 1.85 -11.58
C PHE A 33 3.78 1.87 -11.91
N HIS A 34 4.63 2.29 -10.96
CA HIS A 34 6.08 2.22 -11.13
C HIS A 34 6.61 0.80 -11.28
N LYS A 35 5.96 -0.20 -10.67
CA LYS A 35 6.33 -1.62 -10.86
C LYS A 35 5.80 -2.23 -12.16
N ILE A 36 4.84 -1.59 -12.82
CA ILE A 36 4.21 -2.06 -14.07
C ILE A 36 4.89 -1.42 -15.29
N ALA A 37 5.34 -0.17 -15.16
CA ALA A 37 6.19 0.53 -16.14
C ALA A 37 7.58 -0.11 -16.23
#